data_AF-A0A3B8QC69-F1
#
_entry.id   AF-A0A3B8QC69-F1
#
_cell.length_a   1.000
_cell.length_b   1.000
_cell.length_c   1.000
_cell.angle_alpha   90.00
_cell.angle_beta   90.00
_cell.angle_gamma   90.00
#
_symmetry.space_group_name_H-M   'P 1'
#
loop_
_entity.id
_entity.type
_entity.pdbx_description
1 polymer ?
#
loop_
_entity_poly.entity_id
_entity_poly.type
_entity_poly.pdbx_seq_one_letter_code
_entity_poly.pdbx_strand_id
1 'polypeptide(L)' 'LPGGAAKEHRKMLGQLGDSDVVRAFLGGDERAFGELVKRYDGRLLNFVYRTVGDRERAQDLVQETFVRVYRHMHRFDQ' A
#
# COMPACT_ATOMS: atom_id res chain seq x y z
N LEU A 1 16.79 -2.62 -22.59
CA LEU A 1 15.98 -1.63 -21.83
C LEU A 1 15.03 -2.38 -20.90
N PRO A 2 15.21 -2.33 -19.56
CA PRO A 2 14.45 -3.17 -18.60
C PRO A 2 13.04 -2.66 -18.22
N GLY A 3 12.54 -1.56 -18.79
CA GLY A 3 11.30 -0.89 -18.33
C GLY A 3 9.97 -1.62 -18.63
N GLY A 4 9.94 -2.54 -19.60
CA GLY A 4 8.70 -3.21 -20.01
C GLY A 4 8.14 -4.16 -18.95
N ALA A 5 9.00 -5.02 -18.39
CA ALA A 5 8.58 -6.02 -17.40
C ALA A 5 8.03 -5.40 -16.10
N ALA A 6 8.60 -4.26 -15.67
CA ALA A 6 8.11 -3.56 -14.48
C ALA A 6 6.72 -2.95 -14.68
N LYS A 7 6.44 -2.46 -15.89
CA LYS A 7 5.13 -1.88 -16.24
C LYS A 7 4.05 -2.94 -16.34
N GLU A 8 4.34 -4.08 -16.96
CA GLU A 8 3.41 -5.21 -17.04
C GLU A 8 3.13 -5.80 -15.66
N HIS A 9 4.15 -5.94 -14.81
CA HIS A 9 3.96 -6.40 -13.44
C HIS A 9 3.01 -5.47 -12.67
N ARG A 10 3.24 -4.15 -12.72
CA ARG A 10 2.36 -3.18 -12.05
C ARG A 10 0.91 -3.26 -12.57
N LYS A 11 0.74 -3.49 -13.88
CA LYS A 11 -0.58 -3.68 -14.49
C LYS A 11 -1.25 -4.96 -13.96
N MET A 12 -0.51 -6.06 -13.84
CA MET A 12 -0.99 -7.30 -13.24
C MET A 12 -1.45 -7.09 -11.80
N LEU A 13 -0.62 -6.49 -10.94
CA LEU A 13 -0.99 -6.19 -9.54
C LEU A 13 -2.26 -5.31 -9.45
N GLY A 14 -2.39 -4.33 -10.33
CA GLY A 14 -3.57 -3.46 -10.40
C GLY A 14 -4.88 -4.18 -10.77
N GLN A 15 -4.80 -5.39 -11.34
CA GLN A 15 -5.96 -6.22 -11.69
C GLN A 15 -6.31 -7.27 -10.63
N LEU A 16 -5.41 -7.54 -9.70
CA LEU A 16 -5.62 -8.52 -8.62
C LEU A 16 -6.60 -7.99 -7.56
N GLY A 17 -7.31 -8.92 -6.91
CA GLY A 17 -8.09 -8.60 -5.70
C GLY A 17 -7.18 -8.25 -4.53
N ASP A 18 -7.70 -7.57 -3.52
CA ASP A 18 -6.90 -7.10 -2.37
C ASP A 18 -6.21 -8.26 -1.63
N SER A 19 -6.90 -9.38 -1.44
CA SER A 19 -6.32 -10.57 -0.82
C SER A 19 -5.12 -11.12 -1.60
N ASP A 20 -5.16 -11.06 -2.93
CA ASP A 20 -4.09 -11.55 -3.79
C ASP A 20 -2.90 -10.58 -3.82
N VAL A 21 -3.16 -9.28 -3.79
CA VAL A 21 -2.10 -8.26 -3.62
C VAL A 21 -1.41 -8.42 -2.27
N VAL A 22 -2.16 -8.66 -1.19
CA VAL A 22 -1.57 -8.95 0.13
C VAL A 22 -0.73 -10.22 0.10
N ARG A 23 -1.23 -11.30 -0.50
CA ARG A 23 -0.46 -12.54 -0.66
C ARG A 23 0.83 -12.35 -1.46
N ALA A 24 0.77 -11.57 -2.55
CA ALA A 24 1.97 -11.25 -3.34
C ALA A 24 3.00 -10.50 -2.49
N PHE A 25 2.56 -9.53 -1.68
CA PHE A 25 3.45 -8.80 -0.78
C PHE A 25 4.07 -9.70 0.30
N LEU A 26 3.27 -10.56 0.95
CA LEU A 26 3.77 -11.54 1.91
C LEU A 26 4.74 -12.55 1.27
N GLY A 27 4.52 -12.89 -0.01
CA GLY A 27 5.41 -13.70 -0.83
C GLY A 27 6.70 -13.00 -1.30
N GLY A 28 6.96 -11.76 -0.86
CA GLY A 28 8.19 -11.02 -1.12
C GLY A 28 8.14 -10.06 -2.31
N ASP A 29 6.99 -9.88 -2.97
CA ASP A 29 6.84 -8.86 -4.01
C ASP A 29 6.59 -7.47 -3.39
N GLU A 30 7.66 -6.71 -3.19
CA GLU A 30 7.59 -5.35 -2.63
C GLU A 30 6.72 -4.40 -3.46
N ARG A 31 6.51 -4.67 -4.76
CA ARG A 31 5.68 -3.81 -5.62
C ARG A 31 4.20 -3.92 -5.27
N ALA A 32 3.78 -5.05 -4.72
CA ALA A 32 2.41 -5.27 -4.26
C ALA A 32 2.04 -4.33 -3.11
N PHE A 33 2.99 -3.98 -2.23
CA PHE A 33 2.74 -2.96 -1.21
C PHE A 33 2.44 -1.58 -1.81
N GLY A 34 3.14 -1.21 -2.89
CA GLY A 34 2.85 0.04 -3.61
C GLY A 34 1.44 0.09 -4.17
N GLU A 35 0.89 -1.05 -4.61
CA GLU A 35 -0.50 -1.15 -5.05
C GLU A 35 -1.49 -1.03 -3.88
N LEU A 36 -1.19 -1.61 -2.71
CA LEU A 36 -1.97 -1.39 -1.48
C LEU A 36 -2.00 0.10 -1.12
N VAL A 37 -0.84 0.76 -1.06
CA VAL A 37 -0.77 2.21 -0.77
C VAL A 37 -1.64 2.98 -1.75
N LYS A 38 -1.50 2.74 -3.06
CA LYS A 38 -2.30 3.43 -4.08
C LYS A 38 -3.82 3.24 -3.91
N ARG A 39 -4.28 2.05 -3.51
CA ARG A 39 -5.72 1.74 -3.31
C ARG A 39 -6.31 2.36 -2.05
N TYR A 40 -5.47 2.58 -1.03
CA TYR A 40 -5.93 2.93 0.31
C TYR A 40 -5.59 4.36 0.72
N ASP A 41 -4.54 4.97 0.16
CA ASP A 41 -4.04 6.30 0.54
C ASP A 41 -5.14 7.37 0.52
N GLY A 42 -5.87 7.52 -0.58
CA GLY A 42 -6.93 8.53 -0.68
C GLY A 42 -8.10 8.31 0.28
N ARG A 43 -8.48 7.05 0.53
CA ARG A 43 -9.59 6.73 1.47
C ARG A 43 -9.15 6.94 2.92
N LEU A 44 -7.95 6.50 3.25
CA LEU A 44 -7.37 6.62 4.59
C LEU A 44 -7.09 8.08 4.92
N LEU A 45 -6.54 8.84 3.98
CA LEU A 45 -6.31 10.28 4.15
C LEU A 45 -7.62 11.02 4.40
N ASN A 46 -8.68 10.74 3.63
CA ASN A 46 -9.99 11.35 3.86
C ASN A 46 -10.56 10.99 5.24
N PHE A 47 -10.39 9.74 5.68
CA PHE A 47 -10.86 9.29 7.00
C PHE A 47 -10.11 10.01 8.13
N VAL A 48 -8.78 10.04 8.07
CA VAL A 48 -7.94 10.70 9.09
C VAL A 48 -8.19 12.20 9.09
N TYR A 49 -8.26 12.83 7.91
CA TYR A 49 -8.53 14.27 7.78
C TYR A 49 -9.87 14.67 8.42
N ARG A 50 -10.93 13.88 8.23
CA ARG A 50 -12.22 14.11 8.90
C ARG A 50 -12.15 14.04 10.42
N THR A 51 -11.14 13.36 10.95
CA THR A 51 -10.92 13.19 12.39
C THR A 51 -10.05 14.33 12.97
N VAL A 52 -8.99 14.71 12.26
CA VAL A 52 -7.99 15.67 12.79
C VAL A 52 -8.17 17.11 12.28
N GLY A 53 -8.92 17.32 11.21
CA GLY A 53 -9.20 18.65 10.62
C GLY A 53 -8.00 19.33 9.93
N ASP A 54 -6.83 18.72 10.00
CA ASP A 54 -5.56 19.22 9.48
C ASP A 54 -5.02 18.26 8.42
N ARG A 55 -4.77 18.79 7.21
CA ARG A 55 -4.32 17.99 6.06
C ARG A 55 -2.89 17.50 6.21
N GLU A 56 -1.99 18.32 6.73
CA GLU A 56 -0.57 17.96 6.89
C GLU A 56 -0.44 16.87 7.95
N ARG A 57 -1.09 17.06 9.11
CA ARG A 57 -1.14 16.02 10.16
C ARG A 57 -1.80 14.74 9.66
N ALA A 58 -2.83 14.83 8.84
CA ALA A 58 -3.47 13.64 8.28
C ALA A 58 -2.51 12.88 7.33
N GLN A 59 -1.73 13.59 6.51
CA GLN A 59 -0.73 12.98 5.64
C GLN A 59 0.37 12.28 6.44
N ASP A 60 0.86 12.90 7.51
CA ASP A 60 1.88 12.30 8.38
C ASP A 60 1.37 11.01 9.05
N LEU A 61 0.15 11.03 9.59
CA LEU A 61 -0.47 9.87 10.22
C LEU A 61 -0.72 8.73 9.23
N VAL A 62 -1.14 9.05 8.00
CA VAL A 62 -1.33 8.06 6.93
C VAL A 62 0.01 7.42 6.56
N GLN A 63 1.05 8.22 6.36
CA GLN A 63 2.38 7.73 6.05
C GLN A 63 2.93 6.83 7.17
N GLU A 64 2.82 7.27 8.43
CA GLU A 64 3.26 6.46 9.58
C GLU A 64 2.50 5.14 9.65
N THR A 65 1.19 5.16 9.36
CA THR A 65 0.36 3.96 9.31
C THR A 65 0.88 2.98 8.26
N PHE A 66 1.15 3.43 7.03
CA PHE A 66 1.72 2.56 5.99
C PHE A 66 3.11 2.03 6.36
N VAL A 67 3.98 2.86 6.95
CA VAL A 67 5.29 2.41 7.43
C VAL A 67 5.15 1.32 8.49
N ARG A 68 4.21 1.48 9.43
CA ARG A 68 3.91 0.46 10.43
C ARG A 68 3.40 -0.81 9.78
N VAL A 69 2.45 -0.74 8.85
CA VAL A 69 1.93 -1.91 8.13
C VAL A 69 3.07 -2.63 7.42
N TYR A 70 3.89 -1.93 6.64
CA TYR A 70 5.03 -2.52 5.91
C TYR A 70 5.98 -3.28 6.85
N ARG A 71 6.34 -2.67 8.00
CA ARG A 71 7.24 -3.29 8.98
C ARG A 71 6.66 -4.50 9.70
N HIS A 72 5.34 -4.54 9.88
CA HIS A 72 4.69 -5.58 10.68
C HIS A 72 4.05 -6.68 9.83
N MET A 73 3.69 -6.43 8.57
CA MET A 73 3.04 -7.44 7.72
C MET A 73 3.91 -8.69 7.52
N HIS A 74 5.23 -8.51 7.40
CA HIS A 74 6.17 -9.64 7.34
C HIS A 74 6.23 -10.48 8.63
N ARG A 75 5.65 -9.98 9.73
CA ARG A 75 5.53 -10.71 11.01
C ARG A 75 4.17 -11.37 11.21
N PHE A 76 3.18 -11.08 10.36
CA PHE A 76 1.82 -11.64 10.48
C PHE A 76 1.68 -13.06 9.90
N ASP A 77 2.72 -13.61 9.27
CA ASP A 77 2.75 -14.96 8.69
C ASP A 77 3.51 -15.98 9.58
N GLN A 78 3.49 -15.78 10.91
CA GLN A 78 4.00 -16.74 11.91
C GLN A 78 2.89 -17.24 12.83
#